data_AF-A0A356N5L8-F1
#
_entry.id   AF-A0A356N5L8-F1
#
_cell.length_a   1.000
_cell.length_b   1.000
_cell.length_c   1.000
_cell.angle_alpha   90.00
_cell.angle_beta   90.00
_cell.angle_gamma   90.00
#
_symmetry.space_group_name_H-M   'P 1'
#
loop_
_entity.id
_entity.type
_entity.pdbx_description
1 polymer ?
#
loop_
_entity_poly.entity_id
_entity_poly.type
_entity_poly.pdbx_seq_one_letter_code
_entity_poly.pdbx_strand_id
1 'polypeptide(L)' 'MFPDFTNYLVLVEKIFGIVGSLIYLIFALVIVKQVNTMTRNVRDKFNGILIVFSYIHLVVAILLVFLAWIIL' A
#
# COMPACT_ATOMS: atom_id res chain seq x y z
N MET A 1 21.72 6.75 34.51
CA MET A 1 20.78 7.32 33.52
C MET A 1 20.22 6.14 32.74
N PHE A 2 18.96 5.77 32.95
CA PHE A 2 18.35 4.66 32.22
C PHE A 2 18.12 5.07 30.77
N PRO A 3 18.30 4.16 29.78
CA PRO A 3 17.94 4.45 28.40
C PRO A 3 16.43 4.73 28.31
N ASP A 4 16.05 5.78 27.58
CA ASP A 4 14.65 6.08 27.31
C ASP A 4 14.13 5.16 26.18
N PHE A 5 13.81 3.92 26.55
CA PHE A 5 13.36 2.88 25.63
C PHE A 5 12.10 3.26 24.84
N THR A 6 11.25 4.13 25.38
CA THR A 6 10.03 4.60 24.72
C THR A 6 10.36 5.33 23.42
N ASN A 7 11.34 6.24 23.45
CA ASN A 7 11.72 7.01 22.27
C ASN A 7 12.32 6.12 21.16
N TYR A 8 13.08 5.08 21.54
CA TYR A 8 13.63 4.13 20.57
C TYR A 8 12.53 3.28 19.92
N LEU A 9 11.53 2.82 20.68
CA LEU A 9 10.42 2.05 20.13
C LEU A 9 9.57 2.88 19.16
N VAL A 10 9.27 4.14 19.50
CA VAL A 10 8.54 5.07 18.63
C VAL A 10 9.32 5.33 17.33
N LEU A 11 10.64 5.49 17.40
CA LEU A 11 11.46 5.67 16.19
C LEU A 11 11.40 4.43 15.28
N VAL A 12 11.48 3.23 15.86
CA VAL A 12 11.38 1.98 15.11
C VAL A 12 10.00 1.86 14.46
N GLU A 13 8.93 2.12 15.19
CA GLU A 13 7.56 2.11 14.64
C GLU A 13 7.42 3.02 13.42
N LYS A 14 7.92 4.27 13.50
CA LYS A 14 7.87 5.22 12.38
C LYS A 14 8.59 4.70 11.13
N ILE A 15 9.80 4.17 11.31
CA ILE A 15 10.59 3.60 10.21
C ILE A 15 9.84 2.42 9.58
N PHE A 16 9.34 1.49 10.40
CA PHE A 16 8.61 0.32 9.91
C PHE A 16 7.28 0.70 9.24
N GLY A 17 6.57 1.70 9.75
CA GLY A 17 5.33 2.20 9.16
C GLY A 17 5.56 2.83 7.80
N ILE A 18 6.58 3.70 7.67
CA ILE A 18 6.95 4.33 6.39
C ILE A 18 7.41 3.25 5.38
N VAL A 19 8.35 2.39 5.75
CA VAL A 19 8.85 1.33 4.87
C VAL A 19 7.74 0.35 4.49
N GLY A 20 6.91 -0.03 5.45
CA GLY A 20 5.75 -0.91 5.23
C GLY A 20 4.75 -0.30 4.25
N SER A 21 4.46 0.99 4.36
CA SER A 21 3.57 1.69 3.41
C SER A 21 4.13 1.72 1.98
N LEU A 22 5.45 1.88 1.82
CA LEU A 22 6.11 1.83 0.51
C LEU A 22 6.04 0.43 -0.09
N ILE A 23 6.28 -0.61 0.71
CA ILE A 23 6.12 -2.01 0.27
C ILE A 23 4.67 -2.27 -0.13
N TYR A 24 3.70 -1.76 0.62
CA TYR A 24 2.29 -1.88 0.31
C TYR A 24 1.90 -1.19 -1.01
N LEU A 25 2.50 -0.03 -1.32
CA LEU A 25 2.33 0.63 -2.60
C LEU A 25 2.85 -0.24 -3.77
N ILE A 26 4.01 -0.87 -3.61
CA ILE A 26 4.54 -1.82 -4.61
C ILE A 26 3.57 -2.98 -4.80
N PHE A 27 3.03 -3.52 -3.71
CA PHE A 27 2.00 -4.57 -3.77
C PHE A 27 0.76 -4.10 -4.54
N ALA A 28 0.26 -2.89 -4.30
CA ALA A 28 -0.89 -2.36 -5.04
C ALA A 28 -0.62 -2.23 -6.55
N LEU A 29 0.58 -1.80 -6.95
CA LEU A 29 1.01 -1.77 -8.36
C LEU A 29 0.99 -3.19 -8.97
N VAL A 30 1.47 -4.18 -8.22
CA VAL A 30 1.45 -5.58 -8.63
C VAL A 30 0.01 -6.08 -8.81
N ILE A 31 -0.91 -5.72 -7.91
CA ILE A 31 -2.33 -6.08 -8.02
C ILE A 31 -2.95 -5.51 -9.30
N VAL A 32 -2.70 -4.23 -9.62
CA VAL A 32 -3.19 -3.63 -10.87
C VAL A 32 -2.67 -4.40 -12.09
N LYS A 33 -1.40 -4.81 -12.09
CA LYS A 33 -0.83 -5.64 -13.17
C LYS A 33 -1.50 -7.01 -13.24
N GLN A 34 -1.73 -7.66 -12.11
CA GLN A 34 -2.37 -8.97 -12.04
C GLN A 34 -3.82 -8.92 -12.54
N VAL A 35 -4.61 -7.94 -12.10
CA VAL A 35 -5.99 -7.75 -12.55
C VAL A 35 -6.03 -7.52 -14.07
N ASN A 36 -5.21 -6.61 -14.60
CA ASN A 36 -5.12 -6.38 -16.04
C ASN A 36 -4.67 -7.60 -16.85
N THR A 37 -3.80 -8.44 -16.28
CA THR A 37 -3.34 -9.67 -16.95
C THR A 37 -4.45 -10.72 -16.96
N MET A 38 -5.18 -10.86 -15.86
CA MET A 38 -6.30 -11.79 -15.75
C MET A 38 -7.44 -11.40 -16.70
N THR A 39 -7.87 -10.13 -16.69
CA THR A 39 -9.03 -9.67 -17.48
C THR A 39 -8.81 -9.71 -18.99
N ARG A 40 -7.54 -9.78 -19.45
CA ARG A 40 -7.19 -10.00 -20.87
C ARG A 40 -7.37 -11.45 -21.31
N ASN A 41 -7.20 -12.42 -20.40
CA ASN A 41 -7.23 -13.85 -20.71
C ASN A 41 -8.56 -14.50 -20.35
N VAL A 42 -9.25 -13.99 -19.33
CA VAL A 42 -10.52 -14.50 -18.85
C VAL A 42 -11.61 -13.47 -19.11
N ARG A 43 -12.57 -13.79 -19.99
CA ARG A 43 -13.70 -12.92 -20.29
C ARG A 43 -14.79 -13.10 -19.24
N ASP A 44 -15.03 -12.07 -18.46
CA ASP A 44 -16.09 -12.04 -17.45
C ASP A 44 -16.80 -10.66 -17.45
N LYS A 45 -18.10 -10.64 -17.12
CA LYS A 45 -18.93 -9.42 -17.09
C LYS A 45 -18.49 -8.40 -16.03
N PHE A 46 -17.77 -8.83 -15.01
CA PHE A 46 -17.27 -8.00 -13.91
C PHE A 46 -15.85 -7.45 -14.15
N ASN A 47 -15.20 -7.80 -15.27
CA ASN A 47 -13.82 -7.38 -15.55
C ASN A 47 -13.63 -5.86 -15.47
N GLY A 48 -14.58 -5.07 -15.98
CA GLY A 48 -14.51 -3.61 -15.92
C GLY A 48 -14.51 -3.09 -14.47
N ILE A 49 -15.38 -3.65 -13.62
CA ILE A 49 -15.48 -3.30 -12.20
C ILE A 49 -14.18 -3.66 -11.47
N LEU A 50 -13.64 -4.86 -11.71
CA LEU A 50 -12.38 -5.30 -11.09
C LEU A 50 -11.21 -4.37 -11.45
N ILE A 51 -11.11 -3.95 -12.71
CA ILE A 51 -10.08 -2.99 -13.14
C ILE A 51 -10.23 -1.66 -12.38
N VAL A 52 -11.43 -1.09 -12.33
CA VAL A 52 -11.69 0.17 -11.62
C VAL A 52 -11.33 0.06 -10.14
N PHE A 53 -11.77 -1.00 -9.45
CA PHE A 53 -11.44 -1.23 -8.05
C PHE A 53 -9.94 -1.39 -7.82
N SER A 54 -9.20 -2.02 -8.74
CA SER A 54 -7.75 -2.14 -8.63
C SER A 54 -7.03 -0.79 -8.69
N TYR A 55 -7.49 0.13 -9.53
CA TYR A 55 -6.92 1.49 -9.59
C TYR A 55 -7.34 2.34 -8.38
N ILE A 56 -8.56 2.19 -7.88
CA ILE A 56 -8.97 2.83 -6.61
C ILE A 56 -8.09 2.35 -5.46
N HIS A 57 -7.85 1.04 -5.37
CA HIS A 57 -6.94 0.45 -4.38
C HIS A 57 -5.53 1.04 -4.48
N LEU A 58 -4.99 1.21 -5.69
CA LEU A 58 -3.71 1.87 -5.90
C LEU A 58 -3.71 3.33 -5.42
N VAL A 59 -4.75 4.10 -5.72
CA VAL A 59 -4.87 5.49 -5.25
C VAL A 59 -4.90 5.54 -3.72
N VAL A 60 -5.65 4.66 -3.07
CA VAL A 60 -5.69 4.55 -1.60
C VAL A 60 -4.31 4.19 -1.05
N ALA A 61 -3.56 3.29 -1.70
CA ALA A 61 -2.19 2.96 -1.29
C ALA A 61 -1.23 4.15 -1.40
N ILE A 62 -1.35 4.98 -2.44
CA ILE A 62 -0.59 6.23 -2.58
C ILE A 62 -0.93 7.19 -1.43
N LEU A 63 -2.21 7.39 -1.14
CA LEU A 63 -2.65 8.24 -0.02
C LEU A 63 -2.16 7.73 1.33
N LEU A 64 -2.11 6.41 1.52
CA LEU A 64 -1.58 5.79 2.74
C LEU A 64 -0.10 6.12 2.95
N VAL A 65 0.72 6.14 1.89
CA VAL A 65 2.13 6.55 1.99
C VAL A 65 2.22 7.99 2.48
N PHE A 66 1.46 8.92 1.89
CA PHE A 66 1.46 10.32 2.34
C PHE A 66 0.97 10.46 3.79
N LEU A 67 -0.08 9.72 4.16
CA LEU A 67 -0.60 9.73 5.52
C LEU A 67 0.44 9.23 6.52
N ALA A 68 1.13 8.14 6.19
CA ALA A 68 2.22 7.61 7.02
C ALA A 68 3.34 8.64 7.21
N TRP A 69 3.76 9.33 6.15
CA TRP A 69 4.78 10.39 6.23
C TRP A 69 4.36 11.62 7.05
N ILE A 70 3.06 11.94 7.12
CA ILE A 70 2.57 13.12 7.85
C ILE A 70 2.37 12.81 9.34
N ILE A 71 1.87 11.60 9.65
CA ILE A 71 1.44 11.25 11.01
C ILE A 71 2.55 10.56 11.81
N LEU A 72 3.35 9.70 11.18
CA LEU A 72 4.43 8.96 11.82
C LEU A 72 5.73 9.76 11.77
#